data_AF-A0A5R9LWW6-F1
#
_entry.id   AF-A0A5R9LWW6-F1
#
_cell.length_a   1.000
_cell.length_b   1.000
_cell.length_c   1.000
_cell.angle_alpha   90.00
_cell.angle_beta   90.00
_cell.angle_gamma   90.00
#
_symmetry.space_group_name_H-M   'P 1'
#
loop_
_entity.id
_entity.type
_entity.pdbx_description
1 polymer ?
#
loop_
_entity_poly.entity_id
_entity_poly.type
_entity_poly.pdbx_seq_one_letter_code
_entity_poly.pdbx_strand_id
1 'polypeptide(L)'
;MPALTPDTIRSATETLTHLTEYLRDEPDPETAFALVEPLLDEYTGLPIQLADILRAFARTVAGHLDTPWPAGARELIAELRDAAWEQTDQHTLHYALDDLRLLFDQARATKPGCCACR
;
A
#
# COMPACT_ATOMS: atom_id res chain seq x y z
N MET A 1 16.89 -15.85 2.30
CA MET A 1 16.15 -14.76 1.65
C MET A 1 16.61 -14.68 0.20
N PRO A 2 15.71 -14.60 -0.78
CA PRO A 2 16.11 -14.32 -2.16
C PRO A 2 16.90 -13.01 -2.21
N ALA A 3 17.84 -12.90 -3.15
CA ALA A 3 18.63 -11.69 -3.32
C ALA A 3 17.72 -10.52 -3.75
N LEU A 4 17.90 -9.35 -3.14
CA LEU A 4 17.21 -8.14 -3.55
C LEU A 4 17.80 -7.67 -4.88
N THR A 5 17.04 -7.87 -5.96
CA THR A 5 17.41 -7.50 -7.33
C THR A 5 16.34 -6.60 -7.93
N PRO A 6 16.69 -5.81 -8.97
CA PRO A 6 15.68 -5.05 -9.72
C PRO A 6 14.50 -5.91 -10.20
N ASP A 7 14.76 -7.15 -10.62
CA ASP A 7 13.72 -8.07 -11.09
C ASP A 7 12.79 -8.51 -9.95
N THR A 8 13.31 -8.74 -8.74
CA THR A 8 12.45 -9.05 -7.58
C THR A 8 11.52 -7.89 -7.21
N ILE A 9 12.00 -6.64 -7.33
CA ILE A 9 11.15 -5.45 -7.14
C ILE A 9 10.12 -5.35 -8.26
N ARG A 10 10.53 -5.59 -9.50
CA ARG A 10 9.63 -5.59 -10.66
C ARG A 10 8.49 -6.60 -10.49
N SER A 11 8.79 -7.84 -10.14
CA SER A 11 7.75 -8.87 -9.92
C SER A 11 6.78 -8.51 -8.78
N ALA A 12 7.26 -7.84 -7.73
CA ALA A 12 6.37 -7.31 -6.70
C ALA A 12 5.41 -6.24 -7.26
N THR A 13 5.91 -5.30 -8.07
CA THR A 13 5.08 -4.28 -8.71
C THR A 13 4.11 -4.86 -9.75
N GLU A 14 4.51 -5.91 -10.47
CA GLU A 14 3.64 -6.66 -11.39
C GLU A 14 2.51 -7.36 -10.63
N THR A 15 2.78 -7.89 -9.44
CA THR A 15 1.74 -8.49 -8.58
C THR A 15 0.69 -7.46 -8.16
N LEU A 16 1.10 -6.25 -7.79
CA LEU A 16 0.18 -5.15 -7.49
C LEU A 16 -0.62 -4.70 -8.73
N THR A 17 0.00 -4.78 -9.91
CA THR A 17 -0.69 -4.51 -11.19
C THR A 17 -1.78 -5.56 -11.44
N HIS A 18 -1.47 -6.84 -11.28
CA HIS A 18 -2.46 -7.92 -11.40
C HIS A 18 -3.59 -7.80 -10.38
N LEU A 19 -3.30 -7.36 -9.14
CA LEU A 19 -4.35 -7.08 -8.16
C LEU A 19 -5.30 -5.97 -8.65
N THR A 20 -4.76 -4.91 -9.25
CA THR A 20 -5.57 -3.82 -9.81
C THR A 20 -6.47 -4.32 -10.93
N GLU A 21 -5.96 -5.19 -11.79
CA GLU A 21 -6.74 -5.84 -12.86
C GLU A 21 -7.82 -6.74 -12.27
N TYR A 22 -7.46 -7.59 -11.30
CA TYR A 22 -8.41 -8.47 -10.62
C TYR A 22 -9.56 -7.70 -9.97
N LEU A 23 -9.29 -6.57 -9.31
CA LEU A 23 -10.33 -5.74 -8.70
C LEU A 23 -11.26 -5.08 -9.73
N ARG A 24 -10.77 -4.81 -10.95
CA ARG A 24 -11.61 -4.28 -12.06
C ARG A 24 -12.58 -5.32 -12.62
N ASP A 25 -12.31 -6.59 -12.40
CA ASP A 25 -13.21 -7.69 -12.79
C ASP A 25 -14.33 -7.92 -11.76
N GLU A 26 -14.51 -7.00 -10.79
CA GLU A 26 -15.57 -6.99 -9.78
C GLU A 26 -15.69 -8.33 -9.01
N PRO A 27 -14.62 -8.78 -8.33
CA PRO A 27 -14.61 -10.05 -7.62
C PRO A 27 -15.54 -10.02 -6.41
N ASP A 28 -15.76 -11.19 -5.81
CA ASP A 28 -16.49 -11.26 -4.55
C ASP A 28 -15.85 -10.35 -3.48
N PRO A 29 -16.62 -9.49 -2.79
CA PRO A 29 -16.08 -8.52 -1.85
C PRO A 29 -15.25 -9.13 -0.72
N GLU A 30 -15.57 -10.32 -0.21
CA GLU A 30 -14.76 -10.97 0.83
C GLU A 30 -13.35 -11.28 0.30
N THR A 31 -13.28 -11.71 -0.95
CA THR A 31 -12.00 -11.98 -1.61
C THR A 31 -11.23 -10.68 -1.88
N ALA A 32 -11.93 -9.62 -2.29
CA ALA A 32 -11.32 -8.30 -2.47
C ALA A 32 -10.74 -7.74 -1.16
N PHE A 33 -11.50 -7.79 -0.07
CA PHE A 33 -11.05 -7.36 1.26
C PHE A 33 -9.79 -8.12 1.69
N ALA A 34 -9.80 -9.46 1.60
CA ALA A 34 -8.67 -10.29 2.00
C ALA A 34 -7.37 -9.98 1.22
N LEU A 35 -7.47 -9.51 -0.03
CA LEU A 35 -6.31 -9.13 -0.85
C LEU A 35 -5.82 -7.71 -0.58
N VAL A 36 -6.71 -6.79 -0.21
CA VAL A 36 -6.38 -5.37 0.02
C VAL A 36 -5.94 -5.10 1.45
N GLU A 37 -6.45 -5.84 2.42
CA GLU A 37 -6.17 -5.67 3.86
C GLU A 37 -4.67 -5.62 4.19
N PRO A 38 -3.83 -6.55 3.70
CA PRO A 38 -2.39 -6.49 3.98
C PRO A 38 -1.70 -5.25 3.38
N LEU A 39 -2.27 -4.65 2.33
CA LEU A 39 -1.70 -3.46 1.69
C LEU A 39 -1.98 -2.19 2.48
N LEU A 40 -3.02 -2.19 3.30
CA LEU A 40 -3.48 -1.04 4.08
C LEU A 40 -3.31 -1.24 5.59
N ASP A 41 -2.54 -2.23 6.02
CA ASP A 41 -2.21 -2.42 7.44
C ASP A 41 -1.55 -1.17 8.03
N GLU A 42 -1.96 -0.81 9.25
CA GLU A 42 -1.56 0.44 9.92
C GLU A 42 -0.02 0.57 10.08
N TYR A 43 0.69 -0.55 10.27
CA TYR A 43 2.11 -0.55 10.61
C TYR A 43 3.00 -1.20 9.56
N THR A 44 2.43 -2.03 8.69
CA THR A 44 3.18 -2.87 7.74
C THR A 44 2.68 -2.74 6.31
N GLY A 45 1.60 -1.98 6.08
CA GLY A 45 1.03 -1.73 4.77
C GLY A 45 1.94 -0.92 3.84
N LEU A 46 1.54 -0.85 2.57
CA LEU A 46 2.27 -0.13 1.52
C LEU A 46 2.60 1.33 1.90
N PRO A 47 1.71 2.11 2.55
CA PRO A 47 2.05 3.49 2.93
C PRO A 47 3.27 3.57 3.87
N ILE A 48 3.35 2.68 4.86
CA ILE A 48 4.49 2.64 5.80
C ILE A 48 5.75 2.13 5.09
N GLN A 49 5.64 1.03 4.34
CA GLN A 49 6.80 0.42 3.68
C GLN A 49 7.41 1.35 2.63
N LEU A 50 6.58 2.02 1.83
CA LEU A 50 7.05 2.96 0.82
C LEU A 50 7.72 4.17 1.47
N ALA A 51 7.13 4.71 2.54
CA ALA A 51 7.75 5.80 3.30
C ALA A 51 9.15 5.43 3.81
N ASP A 52 9.30 4.23 4.38
CA ASP A 52 10.57 3.77 4.92
C ASP A 52 11.60 3.52 3.82
N ILE A 53 11.19 2.98 2.67
CA ILE A 53 12.04 2.86 1.48
C ILE A 53 12.53 4.24 1.02
N LEU A 54 11.63 5.23 0.92
CA LEU A 54 11.98 6.59 0.50
C LEU A 54 12.95 7.27 1.48
N ARG A 55 12.71 7.16 2.80
CA ARG A 55 13.62 7.68 3.83
C ARG A 55 14.98 7.01 3.76
N ALA A 56 15.02 5.69 3.62
CA ALA A 56 16.25 4.92 3.51
C ALA A 56 17.03 5.27 2.24
N PHE A 57 16.34 5.44 1.11
CA PHE A 57 16.95 5.86 -0.14
C PHE A 57 17.51 7.29 -0.05
N ALA A 58 16.73 8.25 0.46
CA ALA A 58 17.18 9.62 0.67
C ALA A 58 18.41 9.68 1.58
N ARG A 59 18.45 8.87 2.65
CA ARG A 59 19.63 8.74 3.53
C ARG A 59 20.84 8.13 2.80
N THR A 60 20.61 7.09 1.98
CA THR A 60 21.67 6.41 1.23
C THR A 60 22.34 7.38 0.25
N VAL A 61 21.54 8.12 -0.51
CA VAL A 61 22.02 9.13 -1.46
C VAL A 61 22.72 10.29 -0.73
N ALA A 62 22.20 10.72 0.43
CA ALA A 62 22.84 11.74 1.25
C ALA A 62 24.17 11.28 1.89
N GLY A 63 24.39 9.97 2.07
CA GLY A 63 25.50 9.42 2.84
C GLY A 63 26.72 8.98 2.02
N HIS A 64 26.57 8.69 0.72
CA HIS A 64 27.64 8.13 -0.13
C HIS A 64 28.53 9.21 -0.80
N LEU A 65 28.87 10.28 -0.07
CA LEU A 65 29.34 11.51 -0.70
C LEU A 65 30.81 11.83 -0.46
N ASP A 66 31.66 11.31 -1.34
CA ASP A 66 33.04 11.80 -1.54
C ASP A 66 33.13 12.89 -2.66
N THR A 67 32.00 13.38 -3.19
CA THR A 67 31.95 14.36 -4.31
C THR A 67 31.04 15.57 -4.03
N PRO A 68 31.34 16.75 -4.62
CA PRO A 68 30.49 17.93 -4.51
C PRO A 68 29.14 17.68 -5.20
N TRP A 69 28.05 18.06 -4.52
CA TRP A 69 26.70 17.90 -5.07
C TRP A 69 26.47 18.80 -6.28
N PRO A 70 25.82 18.28 -7.35
CA PRO A 70 25.17 19.13 -8.34
C PRO A 70 24.18 20.07 -7.66
N ALA A 71 24.02 21.28 -8.19
CA ALA A 71 22.96 22.17 -7.77
C ALA A 71 21.59 21.47 -7.92
N GLY A 72 20.69 21.65 -6.94
CA GLY A 72 19.34 21.06 -6.94
C GLY A 72 19.23 19.66 -6.35
N ALA A 73 20.34 18.92 -6.16
CA ALA A 73 20.23 17.58 -5.63
C ALA A 73 19.64 17.59 -4.19
N ARG A 74 19.98 18.59 -3.36
CA ARG A 74 19.45 18.71 -1.98
C ARG A 74 17.94 18.91 -1.95
N GLU A 75 17.39 19.60 -2.95
CA GLU A 75 15.96 19.80 -3.11
C GLU A 75 15.28 18.47 -3.41
N LEU A 76 15.83 17.67 -4.33
CA LEU A 76 15.32 16.32 -4.63
C LEU A 76 15.36 15.37 -3.42
N ILE A 77 16.39 15.46 -2.56
CA ILE A 77 16.39 14.71 -1.29
C ILE A 77 15.24 15.14 -0.38
N ALA A 78 14.97 16.45 -0.32
CA ALA A 78 13.87 16.97 0.50
C ALA A 78 12.53 16.47 -0.05
N GLU A 79 12.32 16.52 -1.37
CA GLU A 79 11.14 15.97 -2.03
C GLU A 79 10.89 14.50 -1.69
N LEU A 80 11.94 13.66 -1.68
CA LEU A 80 11.82 12.26 -1.28
C LEU A 80 11.38 12.08 0.18
N ARG A 81 11.83 12.97 1.08
CA ARG A 81 11.46 12.92 2.50
C ARG A 81 10.04 13.43 2.74
N ASP A 82 9.63 14.44 2.00
CA ASP A 82 8.27 14.98 2.04
C ASP A 82 7.28 13.95 1.53
N ALA A 83 7.57 13.33 0.38
CA ALA A 83 6.78 12.21 -0.15
C ALA A 83 6.69 11.06 0.87
N ALA A 84 7.77 10.71 1.57
CA ALA A 84 7.71 9.70 2.63
C ALA A 84 6.78 10.09 3.79
N TRP A 85 6.72 11.38 4.12
CA TRP A 85 5.82 11.90 5.14
C TRP A 85 4.37 11.78 4.70
N GLU A 86 4.06 12.19 3.47
CA GLU A 86 2.73 12.05 2.84
C GLU A 86 2.30 10.58 2.79
N GLN A 87 3.22 9.65 2.49
CA GLN A 87 2.91 8.22 2.53
C GLN A 87 2.54 7.76 3.95
N THR A 88 3.29 8.14 4.98
CA THR A 88 2.89 7.76 6.35
C THR A 88 1.57 8.36 6.80
N ASP A 89 1.16 9.52 6.25
CA ASP A 89 -0.14 10.12 6.57
C ASP A 89 -1.32 9.25 6.09
N GLN A 90 -1.11 8.48 5.01
CA GLN A 90 -2.08 7.55 4.46
C GLN A 90 -2.30 6.27 5.30
N HIS A 91 -1.59 6.07 6.42
CA HIS A 91 -1.84 4.91 7.33
C HIS A 91 -3.29 4.85 7.84
N THR A 92 -3.97 5.99 7.89
CA THR A 92 -5.37 6.12 8.30
C THR A 92 -6.35 5.36 7.39
N LEU A 93 -5.93 4.97 6.19
CA LEU A 93 -6.73 4.13 5.27
C LEU A 93 -7.08 2.76 5.88
N HIS A 94 -6.30 2.27 6.84
CA HIS A 94 -6.65 1.06 7.60
C HIS A 94 -8.04 1.16 8.23
N TYR A 95 -8.35 2.28 8.90
CA TYR A 95 -9.63 2.51 9.55
C TYR A 95 -10.79 2.56 8.53
N ALA A 96 -10.56 3.14 7.36
CA ALA A 96 -11.57 3.16 6.31
C ALA A 96 -11.90 1.74 5.81
N LEU A 97 -10.92 0.83 5.79
CA LEU A 97 -11.13 -0.55 5.40
C LEU A 97 -11.95 -1.31 6.46
N ASP A 98 -11.62 -1.13 7.73
CA ASP A 98 -12.38 -1.70 8.86
C ASP A 98 -13.85 -1.25 8.85
N ASP A 99 -14.07 0.05 8.67
CA ASP A 99 -15.42 0.62 8.59
C ASP A 99 -16.21 0.07 7.39
N LEU A 100 -15.56 -0.05 6.22
CA LEU A 100 -16.18 -0.64 5.03
C LEU A 100 -16.56 -2.10 5.25
N ARG A 101 -15.70 -2.88 5.90
CA ARG A 101 -15.96 -4.29 6.20
C ARG A 101 -17.13 -4.45 7.16
N LEU A 102 -17.17 -3.63 8.22
CA LEU A 102 -18.29 -3.59 9.15
C LEU A 102 -19.63 -3.30 8.44
N LEU A 103 -19.64 -2.30 7.55
CA LEU A 103 -20.84 -1.95 6.77
C LEU A 103 -21.26 -3.09 5.83
N PHE A 104 -20.30 -3.77 5.21
CA PHE A 104 -20.58 -4.90 4.33
C PHE A 104 -21.20 -6.08 5.07
N ASP A 105 -20.66 -6.43 6.24
CA ASP A 105 -21.18 -7.49 7.10
C ASP A 105 -22.61 -7.20 7.59
N GLN A 106 -22.88 -5.94 7.96
CA GLN A 106 -24.22 -5.48 8.32
C GLN A 106 -25.20 -5.59 7.15
N ALA A 107 -24.78 -5.20 5.94
CA ALA A 107 -25.60 -5.32 4.73
C ALA A 107 -25.89 -6.79 4.38
N ARG A 108 -24.94 -7.69 4.64
CA ARG A 108 -25.12 -9.13 4.43
C ARG A 108 -26.10 -9.74 5.45
N ALA A 109 -26.00 -9.33 6.72
CA ALA A 109 -26.88 -9.80 7.79
C ALA A 109 -28.33 -9.33 7.65
N THR A 110 -28.57 -8.18 7.01
CA THR A 110 -29.90 -7.60 6.78
C THR A 110 -30.62 -8.14 5.55
N LYS A 111 -29.95 -8.90 4.67
CA LYS A 111 -30.65 -9.66 3.62
C LYS A 111 -31.56 -10.68 4.31
N PRO A 112 -32.90 -10.57 4.18
CA PRO A 112 -33.79 -11.57 4.73
C PRO A 112 -33.39 -12.88 4.09
N GLY A 113 -32.99 -13.87 4.88
CA GLY A 113 -33.03 -15.24 4.42
C GLY A 113 -34.41 -15.43 3.80
N CYS A 114 -34.46 -15.88 2.55
CA CYS A 114 -35.68 -16.41 1.95
C CYS A 114 -36.17 -17.52 2.89
N CYS A 115 -36.95 -17.15 3.90
CA CYS A 115 -37.81 -18.05 4.63
C CYS A 115 -38.85 -18.47 3.61
N ALA A 116 -38.53 -19.58 2.96
CA ALA A 116 -39.41 -20.31 2.08
C ALA A 116 -40.74 -20.50 2.80
N CYS A 117 -41.83 -20.14 2.11
CA CYS A 117 -43.14 -20.65 2.42
C CYS A 117 -43.09 -22.18 2.37
N ARG A 118 -43.15 -22.87 3.53
CA ARG A 118 -43.90 -24.11 3.76
C ARG A 118 -43.78 -24.59 5.19
#